data_AF-A0AA88Y8V7-F1
#
_entry.id   AF-A0AA88Y8V7-F1
#
_cell.length_a   1.000
_cell.length_b   1.000
_cell.length_c   1.000
_cell.angle_alpha   90.00
_cell.angle_beta   90.00
_cell.angle_gamma   90.00
#
_symmetry.space_group_name_H-M   'P 1'
#
loop_
_entity.id
_entity.type
_entity.pdbx_description
1 polymer ?
#
loop_
_entity_poly.entity_id
_entity_poly.type
_entity_poly.pdbx_seq_one_letter_code
_entity_poly.pdbx_strand_id
1 'polypeptide(L)' 'WLWYWLGGTDFGKEGNWFWDHTGASISNFTFWKSGQPNGKHNENCMIGLDYRSQNHWSDVKCESLLRFLCEKN' A
#
# COMPACT_ATOMS: atom_id res chain seq x y z
N TRP A 1 -1.69 17.73 2.98
CA TRP A 1 -2.12 16.35 3.24
C TRP A 1 -2.29 15.64 1.91
N LEU A 2 -1.34 14.79 1.53
CA LEU A 2 -1.32 14.15 0.21
C LEU A 2 -1.05 12.66 0.34
N TRP A 3 -1.89 11.87 -0.32
CA TRP A 3 -1.72 10.43 -0.44
C TRP A 3 -0.94 10.12 -1.72
N TYR A 4 -0.05 9.14 -1.60
CA TYR A 4 0.78 8.66 -2.70
C TYR A 4 0.63 7.17 -2.84
N TRP A 5 0.58 6.68 -4.08
CA TRP A 5 0.80 5.28 -4.38
C TRP A 5 2.20 4.86 -3.93
N LEU A 6 2.24 3.71 -3.26
CA LEU A 6 3.43 2.93 -2.99
C LEU A 6 3.40 1.67 -3.86
N GLY A 7 4.52 0.97 -3.99
CA GLY A 7 4.61 -0.23 -4.82
C GLY A 7 3.97 -1.49 -4.23
N GLY A 8 3.24 -1.41 -3.12
CA GLY A 8 2.67 -2.56 -2.43
C GLY A 8 1.31 -2.98 -3.01
N THR A 9 1.09 -4.28 -3.18
CA THR A 9 -0.19 -4.85 -3.62
C THR A 9 -0.41 -6.25 -3.05
N ASP A 10 -1.65 -6.67 -2.90
CA ASP A 10 -2.05 -8.05 -2.59
C ASP A 10 -3.02 -8.65 -3.64
N PHE A 11 -3.12 -8.02 -4.83
CA PHE A 11 -4.04 -8.42 -5.91
C PHE A 11 -3.92 -9.90 -6.32
N GLY A 12 -2.71 -10.46 -6.24
CA GLY A 12 -2.47 -11.87 -6.57
C GLY A 12 -3.02 -12.84 -5.53
N LYS A 13 -3.10 -12.43 -4.26
CA LYS A 13 -3.61 -13.25 -3.16
C LYS A 13 -3.93 -12.38 -1.95
N GLU A 14 -5.22 -12.11 -1.76
CA GLU A 14 -5.78 -11.37 -0.62
C GLU A 14 -5.07 -11.64 0.71
N GLY A 15 -4.68 -10.55 1.40
CA GLY A 15 -3.98 -10.61 2.68
C GLY A 15 -2.50 -11.00 2.58
N ASN A 16 -1.97 -11.26 1.38
CA ASN A 16 -0.54 -11.51 1.14
C ASN A 16 0.03 -10.37 0.30
N TRP A 17 0.65 -9.42 0.99
CA TRP A 17 1.20 -8.22 0.36
C TRP A 17 2.60 -8.47 -0.20
N PHE A 18 2.84 -7.95 -1.39
CA PHE A 18 4.13 -7.99 -2.09
C PHE A 18 4.44 -6.65 -2.75
N TRP A 19 5.72 -6.40 -2.98
CA TRP A 19 6.16 -5.28 -3.80
C TRP A 19 6.02 -5.64 -5.28
N ASP A 20 5.17 -4.91 -6.01
CA ASP A 20 4.83 -5.17 -7.42
C ASP A 20 6.09 -5.26 -8.32
N HIS A 21 7.07 -4.39 -8.08
CA HIS A 21 8.30 -4.35 -8.89
C HIS A 21 9.20 -5.59 -8.71
N THR A 22 9.22 -6.21 -7.53
CA THR A 22 10.17 -7.30 -7.22
C THR A 22 9.49 -8.64 -6.95
N GLY A 23 8.19 -8.65 -6.69
CA GLY A 23 7.45 -9.80 -6.16
C GLY A 23 7.83 -10.17 -4.73
N ALA A 24 8.68 -9.38 -4.05
CA ALA A 24 9.12 -9.68 -2.69
C ALA A 24 7.98 -9.49 -1.67
N SER A 25 7.84 -10.46 -0.77
CA SER A 25 6.81 -10.43 0.29
C SER A 25 7.04 -9.29 1.29
N ILE A 26 5.96 -8.60 1.65
CA ILE A 26 5.92 -7.57 2.71
C ILE A 26 5.50 -8.25 4.02
N SER A 27 6.35 -9.14 4.55
CA SER A 27 6.05 -9.90 5.78
C SER A 27 6.74 -9.37 7.04
N ASN A 28 7.89 -8.72 6.89
CA ASN A 28 8.78 -8.44 8.03
C ASN A 28 8.54 -7.08 8.69
N PHE A 29 7.97 -6.12 7.94
CA PHE A 29 7.65 -4.80 8.42
C PHE A 29 6.37 -4.32 7.76
N THR A 30 5.49 -3.70 8.54
CA THR A 30 4.30 -3.04 8.01
C THR A 30 4.11 -1.70 8.68
N PHE A 31 3.53 -0.76 7.93
CA PHE A 31 3.17 0.57 8.43
C PHE A 31 1.67 0.85 8.26
N TRP A 32 0.85 -0.20 8.31
CA TRP A 32 -0.60 -0.14 8.22
C TRP A 32 -1.19 0.77 9.29
N LYS A 33 -2.04 1.70 8.85
CA LYS A 33 -2.92 2.46 9.73
C LYS A 33 -3.78 1.47 10.52
N SER A 34 -4.14 1.81 11.76
CA SER A 34 -5.03 0.96 12.56
C SER A 34 -6.31 0.62 11.79
N GLY A 35 -6.63 -0.68 11.72
CA GLY A 35 -7.77 -1.20 10.97
C GLY A 35 -7.55 -1.33 9.46
N GLN A 36 -6.32 -1.22 8.97
CA GLN A 36 -5.93 -1.51 7.58
C GLN A 36 -5.01 -2.75 7.53
N PRO A 37 -4.95 -3.45 6.39
CA PRO A 37 -5.82 -3.30 5.23
C PRO A 37 -7.25 -3.82 5.51
N ASN A 38 -8.29 -3.27 4.87
CA ASN A 38 -9.69 -3.64 5.13
C ASN A 38 -10.62 -3.74 3.92
N GLY A 39 -10.19 -3.39 2.71
CA GLY A 39 -11.03 -3.39 1.54
C GLY A 39 -11.23 -4.78 0.92
N LYS A 40 -10.54 -5.80 1.43
CA LYS A 40 -10.60 -7.18 0.94
C LYS A 40 -10.27 -7.21 -0.56
N HIS A 41 -10.90 -8.12 -1.29
CA HIS A 41 -10.71 -8.25 -2.74
C HIS A 41 -11.04 -7.00 -3.58
N ASN A 42 -11.64 -5.95 -3.00
CA ASN A 42 -11.98 -4.73 -3.71
C ASN A 42 -10.87 -3.68 -3.69
N GLU A 43 -9.93 -3.73 -2.75
CA GLU A 43 -8.88 -2.71 -2.56
C GLU A 43 -7.55 -3.42 -2.41
N ASN A 44 -6.75 -3.39 -3.48
CA ASN A 44 -5.54 -4.23 -3.55
C ASN A 44 -4.27 -3.39 -3.80
N CYS A 45 -4.35 -2.07 -3.69
CA CYS A 45 -3.24 -1.17 -3.98
C CYS A 45 -2.92 -0.28 -2.76
N MET A 46 -1.64 -0.24 -2.38
CA MET A 46 -1.16 0.44 -1.18
C MET A 46 -0.95 1.94 -1.42
N ILE A 47 -1.50 2.77 -0.54
CA ILE A 47 -1.19 4.20 -0.47
C ILE A 47 -0.49 4.55 0.85
N GLY A 48 0.31 5.62 0.83
CA GLY A 48 0.96 6.22 2.00
C GLY A 48 0.66 7.71 2.12
N LEU A 49 0.56 8.22 3.34
CA LEU A 49 0.46 9.66 3.65
C LEU A 49 1.83 10.20 4.06
N ASP A 50 2.25 11.29 3.42
CA ASP A 50 3.41 12.08 3.84
C ASP A 50 3.00 13.04 4.98
N TYR A 51 2.96 12.52 6.22
CA TYR A 51 2.69 13.31 7.42
C TYR A 51 3.40 12.76 8.66
N ARG A 52 3.65 13.63 9.65
CA ARG A 52 4.45 13.34 10.86
C ARG A 52 3.74 12.49 11.93
N SER A 53 2.53 11.99 11.70
CA SER A 53 1.83 11.13 12.68
C SER A 53 1.97 9.64 12.35
N GLN A 54 1.50 8.77 13.24
CA GLN A 54 1.73 7.33 13.16
C GLN A 54 1.03 6.65 11.97
N ASN A 55 1.66 5.57 11.50
CA ASN A 55 1.22 4.52 10.56
C ASN A 55 0.23 4.95 9.46
N HIS A 56 0.72 4.98 8.23
CA HIS A 56 0.06 5.67 7.13
C HIS A 56 -0.23 4.81 5.89
N TRP A 57 -0.05 3.48 5.96
CA TRP A 57 -0.47 2.61 4.86
C TRP A 57 -1.96 2.29 4.93
N SER A 58 -2.60 2.27 3.76
CA SER A 58 -4.00 1.92 3.54
C SER A 58 -4.10 1.19 2.21
N ASP A 59 -4.97 0.18 2.11
CA ASP A 59 -5.38 -0.36 0.83
C ASP A 59 -6.51 0.51 0.26
N VAL A 60 -6.50 0.75 -1.04
CA VAL A 60 -7.58 1.42 -1.76
C VAL A 60 -7.78 0.79 -3.14
N LYS A 61 -8.90 1.12 -3.79
CA LYS A 61 -9.17 0.74 -5.18
C LYS A 61 -8.06 1.22 -6.11
N CYS A 62 -7.46 0.29 -6.86
CA CYS A 62 -6.33 0.52 -7.74
C CYS A 62 -6.61 1.56 -8.85
N GLU A 63 -7.88 1.77 -9.20
CA GLU A 63 -8.32 2.72 -10.22
C GLU A 63 -8.33 4.18 -9.73
N SER A 64 -7.95 4.43 -8.47
CA SER A 64 -7.91 5.77 -7.90
C SER A 64 -6.84 6.64 -8.56
N LEU A 65 -7.18 7.91 -8.85
CA LEU A 65 -6.25 8.87 -9.44
C LEU A 65 -5.42 9.55 -8.34
N LEU A 66 -4.23 9.02 -8.07
CA LEU A 66 -3.27 9.57 -7.09
C LEU A 66 -1.88 9.76 -7.70
N ARG A 67 -1.08 10.61 -7.05
CA ARG A 67 0.36 10.71 -7.31
C ARG A 67 1.05 9.45 -6.80
N PHE A 68 2.25 9.16 -7.26
CA PHE A 68 3.02 7.99 -6.83
C PHE A 68 4.43 8.39 -6.40
N LEU A 69 5.03 7.58 -5.53
CA LEU A 69 6.43 7.68 -5.17
C LEU A 69 7.23 6.62 -5.92
N CYS A 70 8.34 7.02 -6.53
CA CYS A 70 9.29 6.11 -7.15
C CYS A 70 10.42 5.79 -6.18
N GLU A 71 10.92 4.56 -6.26
CA GLU A 71 12.19 4.15 -5.69
C GLU A 71 13.23 4.01 -6.81
N LYS A 72 14.48 4.39 -6.52
CA LYS A 72 15.62 4.06 -7.37
C LYS A 72 16.76 3.61 -6.47
N ASN A 73 17.31 2.44 -6.77
CA ASN A 73 18.54 1.93 -6.17
C ASN A 73 19.77 2.53 -6.86
#